data_AF-A0AAD9K196-F1
#
_entry.id   AF-A0AAD9K196-F1
#
_cell.length_a   1.000
_cell.length_b   1.000
_cell.length_c   1.000
_cell.angle_alpha   90.00
_cell.angle_beta   90.00
_cell.angle_gamma   90.00
#
_symmetry.space_group_name_H-M   'P 1'
#
loop_
_entity.id
_entity.type
_entity.pdbx_description
1 polymer ?
#
loop_
_entity_poly.entity_id
_entity_poly.type
_entity_poly.pdbx_seq_one_letter_code
_entity_poly.pdbx_strand_id
1 'polypeptide(L)'
;MKQIIQMERSLPWKPDHPIYSRIDAPPSFKPAKKYSDLSGLPSLYTDPMTKLRYSSGEEYTRASKLPSDIVTGLLQLRKANNLV
;
A
#
# COMPACT_ATOMS: atom_id res chain seq x y z
N MET A 1 22.84 8.19 5.06
CA MET A 1 21.99 9.32 4.63
C MET A 1 21.63 10.32 5.73
N LYS A 2 21.38 9.92 6.99
CA LYS A 2 20.90 10.85 8.04
C LYS A 2 21.83 12.05 8.31
N GLN A 3 23.15 11.85 8.29
CA GLN A 3 24.13 12.94 8.49
C GLN A 3 24.07 14.01 7.38
N ILE A 4 23.92 13.60 6.12
CA ILE A 4 23.82 14.51 4.97
C ILE A 4 22.56 15.36 5.06
N ILE A 5 21.41 14.75 5.39
CA ILE A 5 20.13 15.46 5.56
C ILE A 5 20.19 16.46 6.72
N GLN A 6 20.86 16.10 7.83
CA GLN A 6 21.00 16.99 8.98
C GLN A 6 21.87 18.20 8.66
N MET A 7 22.97 18.02 7.93
CA MET A 7 23.86 19.10 7.48
C MET A 7 23.20 19.98 6.41
N GLU A 8 22.36 19.39 5.56
CA GLU A 8 21.62 20.11 4.52
C GLU A 8 20.60 21.10 5.12
N ARG A 9 19.97 20.75 6.24
CA ARG A 9 18.98 21.62 6.91
C ARG A 9 19.55 22.92 7.47
N SER A 10 20.85 22.97 7.79
CA SER A 10 21.47 24.16 8.39
C SER A 10 21.96 25.19 7.37
N LEU A 11 21.85 24.90 6.07
CA LEU A 11 22.32 25.79 5.01
C LEU A 11 21.15 26.61 4.43
N PRO A 12 21.36 27.89 4.08
CA PRO A 12 20.31 28.77 3.57
C PRO A 12 20.05 28.51 2.07
N TRP A 13 19.35 27.42 1.77
CA TRP A 13 18.99 27.07 0.39
C TRP A 13 17.90 27.98 -0.17
N LYS A 14 17.98 28.27 -1.47
CA LYS A 14 16.86 28.85 -2.22
C LYS A 14 15.73 27.81 -2.36
N PRO A 15 14.45 28.22 -2.46
CA PRO A 15 13.30 27.31 -2.47
C PRO A 15 13.35 26.21 -3.55
N ASP A 16 13.92 26.54 -4.70
CA ASP A 16 14.01 25.67 -5.89
C ASP A 16 15.28 24.81 -5.93
N HIS A 17 16.12 24.87 -4.89
CA HIS A 17 17.34 24.07 -4.86
C HIS A 17 17.01 22.58 -4.67
N PRO A 18 17.56 21.67 -5.50
CA PRO A 18 17.38 20.24 -5.30
C PRO A 18 18.08 19.83 -4.00
N ILE A 19 17.35 19.18 -3.10
CA ILE A 19 17.86 18.74 -1.79
C ILE A 19 17.70 17.23 -1.63
N TYR A 20 18.63 16.59 -0.94
CA TYR A 20 18.66 15.13 -0.72
C TYR A 20 17.43 14.64 0.06
N SER A 21 16.80 15.50 0.83
CA SER A 21 15.52 15.19 1.49
C SER A 21 14.32 15.07 0.55
N ARG A 22 14.41 15.52 -0.71
CA ARG A 22 13.33 15.49 -1.71
C ARG A 22 13.61 14.53 -2.89
N ILE A 23 14.52 13.58 -2.71
CA ILE A 23 14.86 12.59 -3.75
C ILE A 23 13.75 11.56 -4.00
N ASP A 24 12.87 11.37 -3.01
CA ASP A 24 11.79 10.40 -3.11
C ASP A 24 10.75 10.89 -4.12
N ALA A 25 10.31 9.96 -4.98
CA ALA A 25 9.31 10.26 -5.98
C ALA A 25 7.98 10.70 -5.32
N PRO A 26 7.26 11.66 -5.93
CA PRO A 26 5.94 12.04 -5.43
C PRO A 26 4.97 10.85 -5.52
N PRO A 27 3.90 10.85 -4.69
CA PRO A 27 2.89 9.81 -4.76
C PRO A 27 2.22 9.79 -6.14
N SER A 28 1.79 8.60 -6.57
CA SER A 28 1.06 8.45 -7.83
C SER A 28 -0.33 9.09 -7.73
N PHE A 29 -0.64 9.98 -8.68
CA PHE A 29 -2.00 10.51 -8.88
C PHE A 29 -2.90 9.56 -9.69
N LYS A 30 -2.33 8.55 -10.36
CA LYS A 30 -3.10 7.57 -11.11
C LYS A 30 -3.72 6.56 -10.15
N PRO A 31 -5.04 6.27 -10.26
CA PRO A 31 -5.68 5.28 -9.42
C PRO A 31 -5.08 3.90 -9.65
N ALA A 32 -4.76 3.21 -8.55
CA ALA A 32 -4.18 1.88 -8.61
C ALA A 32 -5.22 0.86 -9.12
N LYS A 33 -4.79 -0.03 -10.02
CA LYS A 33 -5.58 -1.20 -10.41
C LYS A 33 -5.73 -2.15 -9.22
N LYS A 34 -6.94 -2.69 -9.04
CA LYS A 34 -7.26 -3.61 -7.95
C LYS A 34 -7.30 -5.04 -8.48
N TYR A 35 -6.63 -5.93 -7.75
CA TYR A 35 -6.55 -7.35 -8.04
C TYR A 35 -7.05 -8.15 -6.84
N SER A 36 -7.55 -9.35 -7.10
CA SER A 36 -7.98 -10.31 -6.09
C SER A 36 -6.78 -10.77 -5.29
N ASP A 37 -6.93 -10.84 -3.96
CA ASP A 37 -5.87 -11.29 -3.06
C ASP A 37 -5.67 -12.82 -3.14
N LEU A 38 -6.60 -13.54 -3.78
CA LEU A 38 -6.59 -15.00 -3.90
C LEU A 38 -6.02 -15.48 -5.25
N SER A 39 -6.55 -14.95 -6.36
CA SER A 39 -6.17 -15.40 -7.71
C SER A 39 -5.28 -14.42 -8.47
N GLY A 40 -5.19 -13.17 -8.03
CA GLY A 40 -4.51 -12.11 -8.78
C GLY A 40 -5.29 -11.60 -10.01
N LEU A 41 -6.51 -12.05 -10.25
CA LEU A 41 -7.38 -11.53 -11.31
C LEU A 41 -7.87 -10.11 -10.99
N PRO A 42 -8.26 -9.30 -11.99
CA PRO A 42 -8.87 -8.00 -11.74
C PRO A 42 -10.08 -8.11 -10.80
N SER A 43 -10.09 -7.31 -9.74
CA SER A 43 -11.13 -7.33 -8.72
C SER A 43 -11.91 -6.02 -8.71
N LEU A 44 -13.24 -6.16 -8.76
CA LEU A 44 -14.19 -5.05 -8.64
C LEU A 44 -14.77 -4.93 -7.23
N TYR A 45 -14.59 -5.96 -6.39
CA TYR A 45 -15.28 -6.09 -5.11
C TYR A 45 -14.30 -6.25 -3.95
N THR A 46 -14.74 -5.84 -2.77
CA THR A 46 -13.96 -5.94 -1.53
C THR A 46 -14.91 -6.33 -0.40
N ASP A 47 -14.53 -7.34 0.37
CA ASP A 47 -15.31 -7.80 1.51
C ASP A 47 -15.28 -6.73 2.62
N PRO A 48 -16.46 -6.24 3.10
CA PRO A 48 -16.50 -5.27 4.18
C PRO A 48 -15.90 -5.77 5.50
N MET A 49 -15.95 -7.07 5.77
CA MET A 49 -15.46 -7.68 7.02
C MET A 49 -13.94 -7.88 6.97
N THR A 50 -13.44 -8.68 6.01
CA THR A 50 -12.01 -9.02 5.94
C THR A 50 -11.16 -8.00 5.19
N LYS A 51 -11.76 -7.06 4.45
CA LYS A 51 -11.08 -6.13 3.52
C LYS A 51 -10.31 -6.83 2.39
N LEU A 52 -10.52 -8.13 2.18
CA LEU A 52 -9.97 -8.85 1.06
C LEU A 52 -10.69 -8.49 -0.24
N ARG A 53 -9.93 -8.43 -1.32
CA ARG A 53 -10.42 -8.21 -2.69
C ARG A 53 -10.65 -9.56 -3.35
N TYR A 54 -11.77 -9.68 -4.05
CA TYR A 54 -12.16 -10.89 -4.76
C TYR A 54 -12.73 -10.57 -6.15
N SER A 55 -12.65 -11.54 -7.06
CA SER A 55 -13.13 -11.41 -8.44
C SER A 55 -14.47 -12.09 -8.68
N SER A 56 -14.76 -13.18 -7.95
CA SER A 56 -15.96 -14.02 -8.12
C SER A 56 -16.65 -14.36 -6.79
N GLY A 57 -17.89 -14.84 -6.85
CA GLY A 57 -18.63 -15.29 -5.66
C GLY A 57 -18.02 -16.52 -4.97
N GLU A 58 -17.34 -17.37 -5.72
CA GLU A 58 -16.60 -18.51 -5.17
C GLU A 58 -15.42 -18.04 -4.32
N GLU A 59 -14.69 -17.04 -4.79
CA GLU A 59 -13.61 -16.42 -4.04
C GLU A 59 -14.11 -15.73 -2.78
N TYR A 60 -15.27 -15.06 -2.84
CA TYR A 60 -15.89 -14.49 -1.64
C TYR A 60 -16.18 -15.56 -0.58
N THR A 61 -16.78 -16.67 -1.00
CA THR A 61 -17.09 -17.79 -0.10
C THR A 61 -15.81 -18.39 0.51
N ARG A 62 -14.72 -18.44 -0.26
CA ARG A 62 -13.41 -18.89 0.22
C ARG A 62 -12.80 -17.89 1.19
N ALA A 63 -12.79 -16.59 0.85
CA ALA A 63 -12.24 -15.51 1.68
C ALA A 63 -12.92 -15.45 3.05
N SER A 64 -14.25 -15.61 3.10
CA SER A 64 -15.02 -15.60 4.34
C SER A 64 -14.73 -16.78 5.27
N LYS A 65 -14.14 -17.87 4.76
CA LYS A 65 -13.78 -19.06 5.54
C LYS A 65 -12.32 -19.06 5.98
N LEU A 66 -11.53 -18.05 5.59
CA LEU A 66 -10.13 -17.97 5.97
C LEU A 66 -9.99 -17.56 7.44
N PRO A 67 -9.05 -18.18 8.19
CA PRO A 67 -8.62 -17.71 9.50
C PRO A 67 -8.09 -16.27 9.46
N SER A 68 -8.27 -15.54 10.57
CA SER A 68 -7.81 -14.14 10.73
C SER A 68 -6.33 -13.94 10.43
N ASP A 69 -5.48 -14.92 10.76
CA ASP A 69 -4.03 -14.81 10.63
C ASP A 69 -3.62 -14.83 9.15
N ILE A 70 -4.32 -15.65 8.34
CA ILE A 70 -4.12 -15.70 6.89
C ILE A 70 -4.63 -14.42 6.24
N VAL A 71 -5.81 -13.93 6.64
CA VAL A 71 -6.36 -12.65 6.16
C VAL A 71 -5.37 -11.51 6.43
N THR A 72 -4.82 -11.47 7.65
CA THR A 72 -3.82 -10.47 8.06
C THR A 72 -2.56 -10.60 7.22
N GLY A 73 -2.04 -11.82 7.01
CA GLY A 73 -0.88 -12.04 6.15
C GLY A 73 -1.10 -11.58 4.70
N LEU A 74 -2.27 -11.86 4.12
CA LEU A 74 -2.63 -11.41 2.78
C LEU A 74 -2.72 -9.88 2.69
N LEU A 75 -3.32 -9.23 3.70
CA LEU A 75 -3.39 -7.77 3.76
C LEU A 75 -2.00 -7.13 3.94
N GLN A 76 -1.10 -7.74 4.71
CA GLN A 76 0.29 -7.29 4.85
C GLN A 76 1.03 -7.29 3.52
N LEU A 77 0.89 -8.36 2.73
CA LEU A 77 1.53 -8.45 1.41
C LEU A 77 1.09 -7.32 0.48
N ARG A 78 -0.18 -6.92 0.53
CA ARG A 78 -0.71 -5.79 -0.24
C ARG A 78 -0.37 -4.42 0.38
N LYS A 79 0.29 -4.38 1.53
CA LYS A 79 0.48 -3.17 2.35
C LYS A 79 -0.85 -2.50 2.73
N ALA A 80 -1.87 -3.31 2.99
CA ALA A 80 -3.20 -2.89 3.39
C ALA A 80 -3.50 -3.18 4.87
N ASN A 81 -2.49 -3.58 5.65
CA ASN A 81 -2.58 -3.61 7.10
C ASN A 81 -2.54 -2.18 7.64
N ASN A 82 -3.71 -1.64 7.99
CA ASN A 82 -3.78 -0.47 8.85
C ASN A 82 -3.44 -0.92 10.28
N LEU A 83 -2.15 -0.91 10.62
CA LEU A 83 -1.73 -0.83 12.01
C LEU A 83 -2.06 0.60 12.45
N VAL A 84 -3.28 0.82 12.95
CA VAL A 84 -3.59 2.04 13.70
C VAL A 84 -2.85 1.97 15.02
#